data_AF-A0A518HX41-F1
#
_entry.id   AF-A0A518HX41-F1
#
_cell.length_a   1.000
_cell.length_b   1.000
_cell.length_c   1.000
_cell.angle_alpha   90.00
_cell.angle_beta   90.00
_cell.angle_gamma   90.00
#
_symmetry.space_group_name_H-M   'P 1'
#
loop_
_entity.id
_entity.type
_entity.pdbx_description
1 polymer ?
#
loop_
_entity_poly.entity_id
_entity_poly.type
_entity_poly.pdbx_seq_one_letter_code
_entity_poly.pdbx_strand_id
1 'polypeptide(L)'
;MLEVKAFKSVNDLIGELDNGGRFYHLFSHADDKIVTKGELAKAAGQLVGANNAFLFLKLATLGFSEAEKFAILNMLEPNLRERYRESMPKVINPSSVDHEGKAGDAVVVEGPVEHCHDKTQFGGFIMIPITVGEITTYTMTPIFDNYAVYRVFDEENRDSKERCAVIAVPLNIEFADGDRVRFAGYLRDLEFNEGEVRTNSYYLEATYYSRVGKGPSPTT
;
A
#
# COMPACT_ATOMS: atom_id res chain seq x y z
N MET A 1 -9.34 3.21 1.41
CA MET A 1 -8.05 2.83 2.03
C MET A 1 -8.31 2.35 3.45
N LEU A 2 -7.62 1.31 3.93
CA LEU A 2 -7.81 0.72 5.27
C LEU A 2 -6.54 0.84 6.13
N GLU A 3 -6.71 1.08 7.43
CA GLU A 3 -5.60 1.05 8.39
C GLU A 3 -5.28 -0.39 8.81
N VAL A 4 -4.02 -0.79 8.68
CA VAL A 4 -3.48 -2.04 9.22
C VAL A 4 -2.76 -1.71 10.52
N LYS A 5 -3.36 -2.10 11.64
CA LYS A 5 -2.73 -1.93 12.95
C LYS A 5 -1.57 -2.90 13.10
N ALA A 6 -0.49 -2.43 13.73
CA ALA A 6 0.65 -3.28 14.03
C ALA A 6 0.23 -4.44 14.96
N PHE A 7 0.57 -5.66 14.57
CA PHE A 7 0.37 -6.85 15.39
C PHE A 7 1.52 -6.98 16.39
N LYS A 8 1.20 -7.28 17.65
CA LYS A 8 2.20 -7.39 18.73
C LYS A 8 2.93 -8.72 18.71
N SER A 9 2.32 -9.74 18.13
CA SER A 9 2.87 -11.08 18.04
C SER A 9 2.37 -11.80 16.79
N VAL A 10 3.08 -12.87 16.40
CA VAL A 10 2.64 -13.80 15.35
C VAL A 10 1.27 -14.39 15.67
N ASN A 11 1.00 -14.74 16.93
CA ASN A 11 -0.28 -15.32 17.34
C ASN A 11 -1.45 -14.35 17.14
N ASP A 12 -1.23 -13.04 17.34
CA ASP A 12 -2.28 -12.04 17.09
C ASP A 12 -2.64 -11.96 15.60
N LEU A 13 -1.62 -11.94 14.73
CA LEU A 13 -1.85 -11.94 13.28
C LEU A 13 -2.50 -13.24 12.82
N ILE A 14 -2.03 -14.39 13.33
CA ILE A 14 -2.63 -15.69 13.04
C ILE A 14 -4.10 -15.70 13.44
N GLY A 15 -4.43 -15.19 14.63
CA GLY A 15 -5.80 -15.07 15.09
C GLY A 15 -6.66 -14.25 14.13
N GLU A 16 -6.13 -13.15 13.57
CA GLU A 16 -6.85 -12.34 12.59
C GLU A 16 -7.05 -13.08 11.25
N LEU A 17 -6.03 -13.81 10.78
CA LEU A 17 -6.09 -14.57 9.54
C LEU A 17 -7.07 -15.76 9.64
N ASP A 18 -6.99 -16.54 10.71
CA ASP A 18 -7.77 -17.78 10.91
C ASP A 18 -9.23 -17.51 11.35
N ASN A 19 -9.50 -16.37 12.02
CA ASN A 19 -10.88 -15.98 12.36
C ASN A 19 -11.74 -15.59 11.13
N GLY A 20 -11.17 -15.59 9.92
CA GLY A 20 -11.90 -15.48 8.67
C GLY A 20 -12.99 -16.55 8.50
N GLY A 21 -12.82 -17.75 9.07
CA GLY A 21 -13.72 -18.91 8.94
C GLY A 21 -15.06 -18.86 9.70
N ARG A 22 -15.25 -17.97 10.69
CA ARG A 22 -16.45 -18.01 11.57
C ARG A 22 -17.82 -17.78 10.87
N PHE A 23 -17.85 -17.30 9.62
CA PHE A 23 -19.09 -17.13 8.86
C PHE A 23 -19.29 -18.19 7.76
N TYR A 24 -18.27 -18.99 7.44
CA TYR A 24 -18.35 -20.09 6.47
C TYR A 24 -18.41 -21.45 7.19
N HIS A 25 -19.28 -21.57 8.19
CA HIS A 25 -19.68 -22.84 8.81
C HIS A 25 -20.44 -23.79 7.85
N LEU A 26 -20.24 -23.67 6.54
CA LEU A 26 -20.76 -24.61 5.55
C LEU A 26 -19.65 -25.42 4.88
N PHE A 27 -18.39 -24.95 4.80
CA PHE A 27 -17.32 -25.71 4.11
C PHE A 27 -15.86 -25.50 4.58
N SER A 28 -15.50 -24.58 5.49
CA SER A 28 -14.13 -24.45 6.03
C SER A 28 -14.05 -24.77 7.53
N HIS A 29 -12.99 -25.46 7.95
CA HIS A 29 -12.74 -25.82 9.35
C HIS A 29 -11.91 -24.70 9.97
N ALA A 30 -12.55 -23.75 10.65
CA ALA A 30 -11.81 -22.75 11.45
C ALA A 30 -10.88 -23.45 12.47
N ASP A 31 -9.70 -22.89 12.74
CA ASP A 31 -8.65 -23.45 13.62
C ASP A 31 -7.89 -24.67 13.03
N ASP A 32 -7.91 -24.86 11.72
CA ASP A 32 -7.09 -25.87 11.02
C ASP A 32 -5.62 -25.42 10.83
N LYS A 33 -5.30 -24.18 11.23
CA LYS A 33 -4.00 -23.52 11.05
C LYS A 33 -3.58 -23.39 9.58
N ILE A 34 -4.54 -23.48 8.66
CA ILE A 34 -4.34 -23.27 7.22
C ILE A 34 -5.17 -22.07 6.79
N VAL A 35 -4.47 -20.99 6.41
CA VAL A 35 -5.12 -19.78 5.92
C VAL A 35 -5.46 -19.94 4.44
N THR A 36 -6.74 -19.97 4.15
CA THR A 36 -7.29 -20.02 2.79
C THR A 36 -7.28 -18.64 2.12
N LYS A 37 -7.44 -18.61 0.79
CA LYS A 37 -7.65 -17.36 0.04
C LYS A 37 -8.80 -16.51 0.61
N GLY A 38 -9.89 -17.16 1.05
CA GLY A 38 -11.07 -16.48 1.57
C GLY A 38 -10.82 -15.82 2.92
N GLU A 39 -10.13 -16.51 3.82
CA GLU A 39 -9.69 -15.99 5.12
C GLU A 39 -8.75 -14.80 4.96
N LEU A 40 -7.73 -14.92 4.10
CA LEU A 40 -6.79 -13.83 3.85
C LEU A 40 -7.49 -12.61 3.25
N ALA A 41 -8.41 -12.80 2.29
CA ALA A 41 -9.17 -11.70 1.69
C ALA A 41 -10.06 -10.98 2.72
N LYS A 42 -10.70 -11.76 3.61
CA LYS A 42 -11.53 -11.22 4.69
C LYS A 42 -10.71 -10.44 5.72
N ALA A 43 -9.57 -10.97 6.16
CA ALA A 43 -8.65 -10.27 7.07
C ALA A 43 -8.15 -8.96 6.45
N ALA A 44 -7.95 -8.94 5.14
CA ALA A 44 -7.61 -7.74 4.38
C ALA A 44 -8.78 -6.74 4.24
N GLY A 45 -9.98 -7.05 4.77
CA GLY A 45 -11.16 -6.19 4.71
C GLY A 45 -11.75 -6.01 3.32
N GLN A 46 -11.45 -6.93 2.37
CA GLN A 46 -11.84 -6.81 0.97
C GLN A 46 -12.63 -8.03 0.51
N LEU A 47 -13.82 -7.81 -0.06
CA LEU A 47 -14.61 -8.86 -0.72
C LEU A 47 -14.06 -9.27 -2.08
N VAL A 48 -13.17 -8.47 -2.70
CA VAL A 48 -12.79 -8.65 -4.11
C VAL A 48 -11.31 -8.32 -4.34
N GLY A 49 -10.46 -9.36 -4.48
CA GLY A 49 -9.12 -9.26 -5.08
C GLY A 49 -7.98 -9.91 -4.29
N ALA A 50 -7.38 -10.98 -4.83
CA ALA A 50 -6.26 -11.69 -4.21
C ALA A 50 -5.01 -10.80 -3.99
N ASN A 51 -4.77 -9.85 -4.91
CA ASN A 51 -3.57 -9.01 -4.88
C ASN A 51 -3.60 -7.99 -3.72
N ASN A 52 -4.80 -7.50 -3.37
CA ASN A 52 -4.98 -6.65 -2.19
C ASN A 52 -4.74 -7.42 -0.89
N ALA A 53 -5.02 -8.72 -0.88
CA ALA A 53 -4.76 -9.59 0.26
C ALA A 53 -3.25 -9.79 0.49
N PHE A 54 -2.46 -9.83 -0.59
CA PHE A 54 -1.00 -9.90 -0.52
C PHE A 54 -0.37 -8.58 -0.07
N LEU A 55 -0.90 -7.43 -0.51
CA LEU A 55 -0.51 -6.12 0.02
C LEU A 55 -0.74 -6.03 1.53
N PHE A 56 -1.92 -6.45 1.99
CA PHE A 56 -2.22 -6.53 3.41
C PHE A 56 -1.22 -7.42 4.15
N LEU A 57 -1.00 -8.65 3.69
CA LEU A 57 -0.09 -9.59 4.35
C LEU A 57 1.34 -9.06 4.41
N LYS A 58 1.82 -8.47 3.31
CA LYS A 58 3.16 -7.87 3.27
C LYS A 58 3.28 -6.76 4.31
N LEU A 59 2.33 -5.83 4.34
CA LEU A 59 2.32 -4.71 5.27
C LEU A 59 2.22 -5.18 6.73
N ALA A 60 1.32 -6.11 7.02
CA ALA A 60 1.10 -6.69 8.36
C ALA A 60 2.33 -7.42 8.92
N THR A 61 3.20 -7.93 8.04
CA THR A 61 4.36 -8.72 8.43
C THR A 61 5.69 -7.96 8.42
N LEU A 62 5.70 -6.67 8.03
CA LEU A 62 6.94 -5.89 7.95
C LEU A 62 7.71 -5.79 9.28
N GLY A 63 7.00 -5.77 10.40
CA GLY A 63 7.61 -5.70 11.74
C GLY A 63 8.14 -7.02 12.29
N PHE A 64 7.88 -8.15 11.61
CA PHE A 64 8.30 -9.47 12.08
C PHE A 64 9.69 -9.86 11.55
N SER A 65 10.35 -10.76 12.28
CA SER A 65 11.58 -11.41 11.84
C SER A 65 11.33 -12.36 10.66
N GLU A 66 12.38 -12.74 9.95
CA GLU A 66 12.27 -13.67 8.82
C GLU A 66 11.75 -15.05 9.24
N ALA A 67 12.09 -15.52 10.45
CA ALA A 67 11.57 -16.78 10.98
C ALA A 67 10.05 -16.71 11.23
N GLU A 68 9.57 -15.59 11.78
CA GLU A 68 8.15 -15.35 12.02
C GLU A 68 7.38 -15.19 10.71
N LYS A 69 7.91 -14.42 9.75
CA LYS A 69 7.36 -14.33 8.39
C LYS A 69 7.26 -15.70 7.74
N PHE A 70 8.31 -16.51 7.85
CA PHE A 70 8.31 -17.87 7.32
C PHE A 70 7.23 -18.76 7.96
N ALA A 71 7.03 -18.66 9.27
CA ALA A 71 5.96 -19.36 9.97
C ALA A 71 4.57 -18.95 9.45
N ILE A 72 4.30 -17.65 9.32
CA ILE A 72 3.04 -17.12 8.79
C ILE A 72 2.81 -17.58 7.34
N LEU A 73 3.83 -17.51 6.49
CA LEU A 73 3.73 -17.97 5.10
C LEU A 73 3.47 -19.47 4.99
N ASN A 74 3.96 -20.27 5.95
CA ASN A 74 3.70 -21.70 5.98
C ASN A 74 2.28 -22.09 6.40
N MET A 75 1.51 -21.13 6.91
CA MET A 75 0.08 -21.33 7.18
C MET A 75 -0.77 -21.10 5.94
N LEU A 76 -0.30 -20.34 4.95
CA LEU A 76 -1.04 -20.18 3.69
C LEU A 76 -1.20 -21.55 3.01
N GLU A 77 -2.39 -21.83 2.47
CA GLU A 77 -2.61 -23.01 1.63
C GLU A 77 -1.56 -23.09 0.49
N PRO A 78 -1.12 -24.28 0.06
CA PRO A 78 0.03 -24.43 -0.84
C PRO A 78 -0.01 -23.54 -2.10
N ASN A 79 -1.15 -23.54 -2.80
CA ASN A 79 -1.34 -22.73 -4.02
C ASN A 79 -1.31 -21.22 -3.72
N LEU A 80 -1.87 -20.78 -2.59
CA LEU A 80 -1.85 -19.37 -2.20
C LEU A 80 -0.45 -18.91 -1.83
N ARG A 81 0.31 -19.77 -1.15
CA ARG A 81 1.71 -19.53 -0.80
C ARG A 81 2.60 -19.37 -2.03
N GLU A 82 2.43 -20.24 -3.02
CA GLU A 82 3.14 -20.16 -4.30
C GLU A 82 2.84 -18.83 -5.00
N ARG A 83 1.55 -18.51 -5.17
CA ARG A 83 1.13 -17.24 -5.78
C ARG A 83 1.64 -16.02 -5.01
N TYR A 84 1.66 -16.07 -3.68
CA TYR A 84 2.22 -14.98 -2.87
C TYR A 84 3.71 -14.79 -3.16
N ARG A 85 4.48 -15.86 -3.34
CA ARG A 85 5.92 -15.77 -3.69
C ARG A 85 6.13 -15.16 -5.07
N GLU A 86 5.30 -15.53 -6.05
CA GLU A 86 5.38 -15.02 -7.42
C GLU A 86 5.00 -13.55 -7.55
N SER A 87 4.04 -13.10 -6.73
CA SER A 87 3.45 -11.75 -6.81
C SER A 87 3.63 -10.96 -5.51
N MET A 88 4.71 -11.24 -4.79
CA MET A 88 4.98 -10.61 -3.50
C MET A 88 5.14 -9.11 -3.67
N PRO A 89 4.41 -8.27 -2.90
CA PRO A 89 4.63 -6.84 -2.95
C PRO A 89 6.05 -6.48 -2.51
N LYS A 90 6.65 -5.55 -3.25
CA LYS A 90 8.01 -5.07 -3.00
C LYS A 90 8.00 -3.99 -1.94
N VAL A 91 9.05 -3.91 -1.12
CA VAL A 91 9.30 -2.72 -0.29
C VAL A 91 10.29 -1.87 -1.07
N ILE A 92 9.91 -0.64 -1.37
CA ILE A 92 10.74 0.28 -2.16
C ILE A 92 10.94 1.55 -1.32
N ASN A 93 12.18 2.04 -1.28
CA ASN A 93 12.48 3.32 -0.67
C ASN A 93 11.80 4.45 -1.45
N PRO A 94 11.27 5.48 -0.78
CA PRO A 94 10.61 6.58 -1.47
C PRO A 94 11.41 7.19 -2.63
N SER A 95 12.72 7.41 -2.49
CA SER A 95 13.55 7.95 -3.58
C SER A 95 13.81 7.00 -4.74
N SER A 96 13.58 5.70 -4.55
CA SER A 96 13.80 4.67 -5.56
C SER A 96 12.56 4.39 -6.42
N VAL A 97 11.39 4.94 -6.07
CA VAL A 97 10.11 4.58 -6.71
C VAL A 97 10.13 4.75 -8.23
N ASP A 98 10.68 5.86 -8.73
CA ASP A 98 10.73 6.12 -10.17
C ASP A 98 11.76 5.27 -10.94
N HIS A 99 12.78 4.76 -10.23
CA HIS A 99 13.86 3.98 -10.84
C HIS A 99 13.61 2.48 -10.78
N GLU A 100 13.03 1.99 -9.68
CA GLU A 100 12.80 0.56 -9.41
C GLU A 100 11.36 0.13 -9.66
N GLY A 101 10.42 1.09 -9.61
CA GLY A 101 9.00 0.85 -9.79
C GLY A 101 8.55 0.82 -11.25
N LYS A 102 7.38 0.22 -11.46
CA LYS A 102 6.67 0.20 -12.75
C LYS A 102 5.18 0.31 -12.48
N ALA A 103 4.44 0.92 -13.41
CA ALA A 103 2.98 0.93 -13.33
C ALA A 103 2.41 -0.48 -13.18
N GLY A 104 1.51 -0.65 -12.22
CA GLY A 104 0.92 -1.93 -11.83
C GLY A 104 1.68 -2.70 -10.75
N ASP A 105 2.92 -2.33 -10.40
CA ASP A 105 3.65 -2.98 -9.32
C ASP A 105 2.92 -2.77 -7.98
N ALA A 106 2.73 -3.86 -7.22
CA ALA A 106 2.29 -3.83 -5.84
C ALA A 106 3.48 -3.50 -4.93
N VAL A 107 3.43 -2.38 -4.22
CA VAL A 107 4.56 -1.89 -3.43
C VAL A 107 4.14 -1.42 -2.04
N VAL A 108 5.11 -1.40 -1.14
CA VAL A 108 5.06 -0.76 0.17
C VAL A 108 6.15 0.31 0.23
N VAL A 109 5.75 1.53 0.58
CA VAL A 109 6.64 2.68 0.76
C VAL A 109 6.49 3.16 2.21
N GLU A 110 7.60 3.50 2.85
CA GLU A 110 7.63 4.00 4.23
C GLU A 110 8.44 5.31 4.30
N GLY A 111 7.94 6.28 5.06
CA GLY A 111 8.72 7.46 5.41
C GLY A 111 7.90 8.53 6.11
N PRO A 112 8.53 9.66 6.50
CA PRO A 112 7.83 10.88 6.88
C PRO A 112 7.02 11.42 5.70
N VAL A 113 5.81 11.88 5.99
CA VAL A 113 4.90 12.46 5.00
C VAL A 113 4.96 14.00 5.00
N GLU A 114 4.74 14.62 3.85
CA GLU A 114 4.44 16.06 3.68
C GLU A 114 3.21 16.18 2.78
N HIS A 115 2.18 16.85 3.27
CA HIS A 115 0.96 17.08 2.48
C HIS A 115 1.24 18.10 1.37
N CYS A 116 0.92 17.73 0.13
CA CYS A 116 0.81 18.68 -0.96
C CYS A 116 -0.59 19.29 -0.92
N HIS A 117 -0.71 20.57 -0.63
CA HIS A 117 -2.00 21.24 -0.47
C HIS A 117 -2.62 21.68 -1.79
N ASP A 118 -1.82 21.92 -2.82
CA ASP A 118 -2.31 22.40 -4.11
C ASP A 118 -1.39 22.12 -5.30
N LYS A 119 -1.89 22.50 -6.48
CA LYS A 119 -1.26 22.33 -7.81
C LYS A 119 0.02 23.16 -7.98
N THR A 120 0.25 24.18 -7.15
CA THR A 120 1.50 24.95 -7.16
C THR A 120 2.65 24.17 -6.51
N GLN A 121 2.32 23.26 -5.60
CA GLN A 121 3.30 22.40 -4.92
C GLN A 121 3.61 21.12 -5.71
N PHE A 122 2.68 20.67 -6.55
CA PHE A 122 2.82 19.49 -7.40
C PHE A 122 1.88 19.55 -8.62
N GLY A 123 2.39 19.36 -9.83
CA GLY A 123 1.64 19.49 -11.09
C GLY A 123 1.06 18.20 -11.67
N GLY A 124 0.98 17.10 -10.91
CA GLY A 124 0.63 15.80 -11.48
C GLY A 124 -0.84 15.64 -11.93
N PHE A 125 -1.04 14.92 -13.02
CA PHE A 125 -2.33 14.54 -13.58
C PHE A 125 -2.53 13.03 -13.61
N ILE A 126 -3.79 12.60 -13.58
CA ILE A 126 -4.21 11.20 -13.72
C ILE A 126 -5.21 11.07 -14.86
N MET A 127 -5.21 9.90 -15.50
CA MET A 127 -6.15 9.54 -16.56
C MET A 127 -7.38 8.86 -15.98
N ILE A 128 -8.56 9.46 -16.16
CA ILE A 128 -9.83 8.91 -15.68
C ILE A 128 -10.65 8.42 -16.89
N PRO A 129 -11.09 7.15 -16.92
CA PRO A 129 -11.97 6.65 -17.97
C PRO A 129 -13.39 7.21 -17.78
N ILE A 130 -13.96 7.75 -18.86
CA ILE A 130 -15.35 8.19 -18.97
C ILE A 130 -16.03 7.29 -20.00
N THR A 131 -16.97 6.47 -19.54
CA THR A 131 -17.78 5.59 -20.40
C THR A 131 -19.15 6.21 -20.66
N VAL A 132 -19.48 6.43 -21.93
CA VAL A 132 -20.81 6.87 -22.38
C VAL A 132 -21.33 5.87 -23.41
N GLY A 133 -22.36 5.10 -23.04
CA GLY A 133 -22.80 3.96 -23.85
C GLY A 133 -21.70 2.89 -23.91
N GLU A 134 -21.30 2.51 -25.13
CA GLU A 134 -20.23 1.53 -25.38
C GLU A 134 -18.84 2.18 -25.61
N ILE A 135 -18.76 3.52 -25.56
CA ILE A 135 -17.54 4.26 -25.85
C ILE A 135 -16.86 4.64 -24.52
N THR A 136 -15.61 4.22 -24.35
CA THR A 136 -14.73 4.69 -23.26
C THR A 136 -13.76 5.71 -23.81
N THR A 137 -13.82 6.92 -23.28
CA THR A 137 -12.83 8.00 -23.50
C THR A 137 -12.03 8.20 -22.22
N TYR A 138 -10.89 8.88 -22.29
CA TYR A 138 -10.09 9.21 -21.11
C TYR A 138 -9.94 10.71 -21.00
N THR A 139 -10.03 11.23 -19.77
CA THR A 139 -9.79 12.65 -19.48
C THR A 139 -8.60 12.80 -18.55
N MET A 140 -7.75 13.80 -18.81
CA MET A 140 -6.68 14.20 -17.89
C MET A 140 -7.26 15.08 -16.81
N THR A 141 -7.19 14.62 -15.56
CA THR A 141 -7.68 15.36 -14.40
C THR A 141 -6.53 15.56 -13.43
N PRO A 142 -6.36 16.76 -12.84
CA PRO A 142 -5.41 16.98 -11.76
C PRO A 142 -5.62 15.98 -10.63
N ILE A 143 -4.54 15.40 -10.10
CA ILE A 143 -4.63 14.32 -9.10
C ILE A 143 -5.39 14.74 -7.82
N PHE A 144 -5.28 16.03 -7.45
CA PHE A 144 -5.92 16.63 -6.27
C PHE A 144 -7.44 16.63 -6.32
N ASP A 145 -8.02 16.58 -7.52
CA ASP A 145 -9.47 16.60 -7.67
C ASP A 145 -10.09 15.27 -7.19
N ASN A 146 -9.27 14.21 -7.03
CA ASN A 146 -9.71 12.87 -6.61
C ASN A 146 -9.04 12.38 -5.31
N TYR A 147 -7.87 12.94 -4.95
CA TYR A 147 -7.05 12.44 -3.87
C TYR A 147 -6.45 13.57 -3.02
N ALA A 148 -6.24 13.28 -1.75
CA ALA A 148 -5.24 14.00 -0.97
C ALA A 148 -3.86 13.44 -1.36
N VAL A 149 -2.89 14.32 -1.59
CA VAL A 149 -1.60 13.93 -2.19
C VAL A 149 -0.49 14.21 -1.21
N TYR A 150 0.33 13.20 -0.92
CA TYR A 150 1.44 13.31 0.00
C TYR A 150 2.76 13.03 -0.72
N ARG A 151 3.80 13.75 -0.34
CA ARG A 151 5.18 13.33 -0.60
C ARG A 151 5.67 12.51 0.58
N VAL A 152 6.36 11.42 0.27
CA VAL A 152 7.02 10.58 1.27
C VAL A 152 8.49 10.55 0.96
N PHE A 153 9.32 10.73 1.97
CA PHE A 153 10.77 10.89 1.81
C PHE A 153 11.51 9.74 2.47
N ASP A 154 12.73 9.47 2.00
CA ASP A 154 13.66 8.73 2.85
C ASP A 154 14.02 9.57 4.07
N GLU A 155 14.37 8.91 5.18
CA GLU A 155 14.79 9.58 6.42
C GLU A 155 15.97 10.56 6.19
N GLU A 156 16.89 10.20 5.30
CA GLU A 156 18.11 10.97 5.04
C GLU A 156 17.90 12.14 4.05
N ASN A 157 16.76 12.16 3.33
CA ASN A 157 16.54 13.03 2.17
C ASN A 157 15.31 13.93 2.29
N ARG A 158 14.87 14.26 3.52
CA ARG A 158 13.64 15.05 3.75
C ARG A 158 13.64 16.40 3.03
N ASP A 159 14.79 17.03 2.89
CA ASP A 159 14.91 18.35 2.24
C ASP A 159 14.92 18.27 0.70
N SER A 160 15.07 17.07 0.13
CA SER A 160 15.12 16.86 -1.33
C SER A 160 13.73 16.55 -1.88
N LYS A 161 13.03 17.61 -2.33
CA LYS A 161 11.69 17.51 -2.95
C LYS A 161 11.66 16.70 -4.24
N GLU A 162 12.81 16.45 -4.85
CA GLU A 162 12.97 15.69 -6.10
C GLU A 162 13.18 14.19 -5.88
N ARG A 163 13.38 13.74 -4.63
CA ARG A 163 13.66 12.34 -4.28
C ARG A 163 12.65 11.81 -3.27
N CYS A 164 11.39 11.86 -3.68
CA CYS A 164 10.27 11.42 -2.87
C CYS A 164 9.34 10.53 -3.68
N ALA A 165 8.55 9.72 -2.97
CA ALA A 165 7.41 9.05 -3.55
C ALA A 165 6.17 9.94 -3.45
N VAL A 166 5.36 9.97 -4.50
CA VAL A 166 4.05 10.63 -4.49
C VAL A 166 3.00 9.59 -4.11
N ILE A 167 2.22 9.87 -3.07
CA ILE A 167 1.19 8.98 -2.55
C ILE A 167 -0.17 9.64 -2.72
N ALA A 168 -1.09 8.96 -3.40
CA ALA A 168 -2.49 9.36 -3.50
C ALA A 168 -3.31 8.60 -2.46
N VAL A 169 -3.98 9.36 -1.58
CA VAL A 169 -4.86 8.81 -0.54
C VAL A 169 -6.27 9.37 -0.69
N PRO A 170 -7.32 8.64 -0.24
CA PRO A 170 -8.68 9.17 -0.23
C PRO A 170 -8.78 10.50 0.53
N LEU A 171 -9.55 11.46 -0.02
CA LEU A 171 -9.70 12.82 0.51
C LEU A 171 -10.16 12.90 1.99
N ASN A 172 -10.76 11.83 2.52
CA ASN A 172 -11.25 11.76 3.89
C ASN A 172 -10.22 11.21 4.89
N ILE A 173 -8.98 10.95 4.46
CA ILE A 173 -7.90 10.47 5.32
C ILE A 173 -6.76 11.48 5.30
N GLU A 174 -6.37 11.93 6.49
CA GLU A 174 -5.33 12.92 6.66
C GLU A 174 -4.19 12.41 7.55
N PHE A 175 -2.98 12.89 7.22
CA PHE A 175 -1.76 12.67 7.99
C PHE A 175 -1.13 14.02 8.29
N ALA A 176 -0.55 14.17 9.48
CA ALA A 176 0.17 15.39 9.82
C ALA A 176 1.55 15.36 9.17
N ASP A 177 2.06 16.53 8.78
CA ASP A 177 3.43 16.63 8.26
C ASP A 177 4.45 16.08 9.25
N GLY A 178 5.34 15.21 8.76
CA GLY A 178 6.32 14.48 9.56
C GLY A 178 5.78 13.23 10.24
N ASP A 179 4.48 12.89 10.11
CA ASP A 179 3.99 11.55 10.50
C ASP A 179 4.77 10.50 9.72
N ARG A 180 5.25 9.47 10.41
CA ARG A 180 5.88 8.32 9.77
C ARG A 180 4.84 7.25 9.45
N VAL A 181 4.65 7.00 8.16
CA VAL A 181 3.57 6.14 7.67
C VAL A 181 4.13 5.14 6.66
N ARG A 182 3.62 3.92 6.72
CA ARG A 182 3.79 2.92 5.65
C ARG A 182 2.54 2.92 4.80
N PHE A 183 2.69 3.04 3.49
CA PHE A 183 1.62 2.94 2.51
C PHE A 183 1.83 1.69 1.67
N ALA A 184 0.77 0.90 1.48
CA ALA A 184 0.79 -0.26 0.59
C ALA A 184 -0.28 -0.08 -0.49
N GLY A 185 0.11 -0.20 -1.75
CA GLY A 185 -0.75 0.12 -2.88
C GLY A 185 -0.17 -0.33 -4.21
N TYR A 186 -0.68 0.26 -5.29
CA TYR A 186 -0.18 0.02 -6.64
C TYR A 186 0.40 1.28 -7.24
N LEU A 187 1.54 1.14 -7.92
CA LEU A 187 2.09 2.22 -8.72
C LEU A 187 1.22 2.47 -9.96
N ARG A 188 0.98 3.73 -10.26
CA ARG A 188 0.21 4.22 -11.40
C ARG A 188 1.01 5.27 -12.13
N ASP A 189 0.81 5.35 -13.44
CA ASP A 189 1.44 6.39 -14.26
C ASP A 189 0.95 7.78 -13.83
N LEU A 190 1.89 8.72 -13.78
CA LEU A 190 1.62 10.12 -13.52
C LEU A 190 1.91 10.94 -14.79
N GLU A 191 0.95 11.74 -15.19
CA GLU A 191 1.06 12.57 -16.39
C GLU A 191 1.30 14.04 -16.01
N PHE A 192 1.88 14.81 -16.93
CA PHE A 192 2.17 16.24 -16.75
C PHE A 192 1.87 16.99 -18.05
N ASN A 193 1.49 18.26 -17.95
CA ASN A 193 1.31 19.09 -19.14
C ASN A 193 2.65 19.37 -19.84
N GLU A 194 2.57 19.75 -21.11
CA GLU A 194 3.75 20.20 -21.85
C GLU A 194 4.39 21.43 -21.17
N GLY A 195 5.70 21.34 -20.95
CA GLY A 195 6.49 22.41 -20.32
C GLY A 195 6.53 22.37 -18.78
N GLU A 196 5.76 21.50 -18.13
CA GLU A 196 5.87 21.29 -16.68
C GLU A 196 7.08 20.41 -16.33
N VAL A 197 7.72 20.73 -15.20
CA VAL A 197 8.85 19.95 -14.69
C VAL A 197 8.32 18.63 -14.14
N ARG A 198 8.72 17.53 -14.78
CA ARG A 198 8.41 16.17 -14.31
C ARG A 198 9.33 15.82 -13.14
N THR A 199 8.79 15.84 -11.93
CA THR A 199 9.55 15.44 -10.73
C THR A 199 9.42 13.96 -10.43
N ASN A 200 8.34 13.33 -10.90
CA ASN A 200 8.03 11.92 -10.66
C ASN A 200 7.40 11.29 -11.90
N SER A 201 7.58 10.00 -12.09
CA SER A 201 6.96 9.23 -13.19
C SER A 201 5.76 8.43 -12.71
N TYR A 202 5.73 8.07 -11.43
CA TYR A 202 4.64 7.29 -10.83
C TYR A 202 4.08 7.96 -9.57
N TYR A 203 2.84 7.59 -9.24
CA TYR A 203 2.29 7.77 -7.90
C TYR A 203 1.82 6.43 -7.34
N LEU A 204 1.85 6.29 -6.02
CA LEU A 204 1.27 5.15 -5.30
C LEU A 204 -0.20 5.45 -4.98
N GLU A 205 -1.10 4.70 -5.60
CA GLU A 205 -2.51 4.70 -5.20
C GLU A 205 -2.67 3.80 -3.96
N ALA A 206 -2.83 4.41 -2.78
CA ALA A 206 -2.74 3.69 -1.52
C ALA A 206 -4.02 2.89 -1.19
N THR A 207 -3.86 1.58 -1.01
CA THR A 207 -4.94 0.66 -0.60
C THR A 207 -4.97 0.49 0.91
N TYR A 208 -3.79 0.39 1.53
CA TYR A 208 -3.61 0.26 2.98
C TYR A 208 -2.58 1.25 3.49
N TYR A 209 -2.69 1.56 4.78
CA TYR A 209 -1.63 2.26 5.50
C TYR A 209 -1.43 1.67 6.89
N SER A 210 -0.26 1.90 7.49
CA SER A 210 -0.04 1.67 8.92
C SER A 210 0.80 2.80 9.49
N ARG A 211 0.41 3.28 10.68
CA ARG A 211 1.19 4.29 11.40
C ARG A 211 2.37 3.61 12.08
N VAL A 212 3.58 4.10 11.82
CA VAL A 212 4.78 3.67 12.53
C VAL A 212 4.85 4.56 13.77
N GLY A 213 4.65 3.99 14.96
CA GLY A 213 4.84 4.74 16.20
C GLY A 213 6.22 5.40 16.20
N LYS A 214 6.38 6.58 16.84
CA LYS A 214 7.71 7.19 17.02
C LYS A 214 8.62 6.11 17.61
N GLY A 215 9.55 5.61 16.80
CA GLY A 215 10.55 4.66 17.27
C GLY A 215 11.28 5.28 18.46
N PRO A 216 11.86 4.48 19.36
CA PRO A 216 12.74 5.04 20.39
C PRO A 216 13.79 5.89 19.68
N SER A 217 13.91 7.16 20.10
CA SER A 217 15.02 8.02 19.66
C SER A 217 16.30 7.22 19.82
N PRO A 218 17.21 7.21 18.82
CA PRO A 218 18.51 6.59 19.01
C PRO A 218 19.13 7.26 20.23
N THR A 219 19.30 6.50 21.31
CA THR A 219 20.03 6.93 22.49
C THR A 219 21.43 7.33 22.02
N THR A 220 21.73 8.62 22.19
CA THR A 220 23.04 9.25 22.08
C THR A 220 24.14 8.45 22.76
#